data_AF-A0A0Q7J5J1-F1
#
_entry.id   AF-A0A0Q7J5J1-F1
#
_cell.length_a   1.000
_cell.length_b   1.000
_cell.length_c   1.000
_cell.angle_alpha   90.00
_cell.angle_beta   90.00
_cell.angle_gamma   90.00
#
_symmetry.space_group_name_H-M   'P 1'
#
loop_
_entity.id
_entity.type
_entity.pdbx_description
1 polymer ?
#
loop_
_entity_poly.entity_id
_entity_poly.type
_entity_poly.pdbx_seq_one_letter_code
_entity_poly.pdbx_strand_id
1 'polypeptide(L)' 'MYDEFAEKTITQEENSSFTVTAQFPVGNWLDSYLLSFGPLLTEVSPEQVRTRLLSHLETMKKNLNDPFKT' A
#
# COMPACT_ATOMS: atom_id res chain seq x y z
N MET A 1 -9.50 14.65 -13.63
CA MET A 1 -8.69 13.42 -13.78
C MET A 1 -7.29 13.80 -13.37
N TYR A 2 -6.86 13.38 -12.19
CA TYR A 2 -5.44 13.43 -11.82
C TYR A 2 -4.82 12.20 -12.48
N ASP A 3 -3.81 12.37 -13.32
CA ASP A 3 -2.95 11.25 -13.71
C ASP A 3 -2.37 10.69 -12.41
N GLU A 4 -2.84 9.51 -12.00
CA GLU A 4 -2.49 8.91 -10.70
C GLU A 4 -0.98 8.75 -10.54
N PHE A 5 -0.27 8.66 -11.66
CA PHE A 5 1.19 8.70 -11.73
C PHE A 5 1.59 9.42 -13.01
N ALA A 6 2.22 10.59 -12.91
CA ALA A 6 2.91 11.15 -14.07
C ALA A 6 3.96 10.11 -14.54
N GLU A 7 4.10 9.87 -15.84
CA GLU A 7 5.06 8.87 -16.40
C GLU A 7 6.49 9.04 -15.84
N LYS A 8 6.83 10.24 -15.39
CA LYS A 8 8.11 10.63 -14.76
C LYS A 8 8.35 10.01 -13.37
N THR A 9 7.35 9.36 -12.80
CA THR A 9 7.33 8.84 -11.45
C THR A 9 7.45 7.30 -11.41
N ILE A 10 7.33 6.65 -12.57
CA ILE A 10 7.37 5.19 -12.70
C ILE A 10 8.71 4.78 -13.28
N THR A 11 9.52 4.12 -12.47
CA THR A 11 10.75 3.45 -12.93
C THR A 11 10.40 1.98 -13.19
N GLN A 12 10.52 1.54 -14.44
CA GLN A 12 10.47 0.11 -14.75
C GLN A 12 11.82 -0.51 -14.44
N GLU A 13 11.84 -1.48 -13.54
CA GLU A 13 13.04 -2.22 -13.15
C GLU A 13 13.31 -3.36 -14.14
N GLU A 14 14.56 -3.82 -14.24
CA GLU A 14 14.99 -4.89 -15.16
C GLU A 14 14.24 -6.22 -14.96
N ASN A 15 13.69 -6.45 -13.76
CA ASN A 15 12.92 -7.63 -13.40
C ASN A 15 11.41 -7.51 -13.70
N SER A 16 10.98 -6.53 -14.51
CA SER A 16 9.57 -6.22 -14.81
C SER A 16 8.74 -5.73 -13.63
N SER A 17 9.36 -5.35 -12.51
CA SER A 17 8.68 -4.62 -11.43
C SER A 17 8.66 -3.11 -11.72
N PHE A 18 7.80 -2.39 -11.01
CA PHE A 18 7.65 -0.94 -11.15
C PHE A 18 7.87 -0.27 -9.79
N THR A 19 8.81 0.67 -9.74
CA THR A 19 9.03 1.55 -8.60
C THR A 19 8.30 2.86 -8.84
N VAL A 20 7.49 3.30 -7.87
CA VAL A 20 6.67 4.50 -7.97
C VAL A 20 7.02 5.48 -6.84
N THR A 21 7.43 6.70 -7.19
CA THR A 21 7.82 7.74 -6.21
C THR A 21 6.90 8.96 -6.24
N ALA A 22 5.85 8.97 -5.44
CA ALA A 22 4.85 10.04 -5.42
C ALA A 22 4.74 10.75 -4.07
N GLN A 23 4.29 12.01 -4.09
CA GLN A 23 3.94 12.76 -2.89
C GLN A 23 2.42 12.76 -2.71
N PHE A 24 1.97 12.21 -1.59
CA PHE A 24 0.55 12.15 -1.23
C PHE A 24 0.31 12.79 0.14
N PRO A 25 -0.86 13.43 0.35
CA PRO A 25 -1.25 13.85 1.69
C PRO A 25 -1.43 12.65 2.60
N VAL A 26 -0.87 12.71 3.80
CA VAL A 26 -1.01 11.64 4.81
C VAL A 26 -2.48 11.53 5.24
N GLY A 27 -3.05 10.33 5.22
CA GLY A 27 -4.39 10.07 5.73
C GLY A 27 -4.85 8.62 5.52
N ASN A 28 -5.96 8.24 6.15
CA ASN A 28 -6.50 6.87 6.12
C ASN A 28 -6.81 6.37 4.68
N TRP A 29 -7.14 7.30 3.78
CA TRP A 29 -7.38 7.01 2.38
C TRP A 29 -6.13 6.44 1.69
N LEU A 30 -4.93 6.92 2.06
CA LEU A 30 -3.66 6.46 1.49
C LEU A 30 -3.38 5.01 1.87
N ASP A 31 -3.61 4.67 3.14
CA ASP A 31 -3.40 3.32 3.63
C ASP A 31 -4.36 2.34 2.94
N SER A 32 -5.63 2.74 2.76
CA SER A 32 -6.62 1.93 2.04
C SER A 32 -6.29 1.78 0.55
N TYR A 33 -5.83 2.85 -0.09
CA TYR A 33 -5.37 2.82 -1.48
C TYR A 33 -4.19 1.86 -1.66
N LEU A 34 -3.17 1.97 -0.80
CA LEU A 34 -2.01 1.07 -0.85
C LEU A 34 -2.42 -0.39 -0.61
N LEU A 35 -3.28 -0.68 0.38
CA LEU A 35 -3.76 -2.04 0.64
C LEU A 35 -4.57 -2.62 -0.52
N SER A 36 -5.19 -1.78 -1.36
CA SER A 36 -5.97 -2.25 -2.51
C SER A 36 -5.12 -2.95 -3.58
N PHE A 37 -3.81 -2.69 -3.63
CA PHE A 37 -2.87 -3.42 -4.48
C PHE A 37 -2.64 -4.87 -4.02
N GLY A 38 -3.04 -5.20 -2.79
CA GLY A 38 -2.94 -6.55 -2.23
C GLY A 38 -1.50 -7.10 -2.31
N PRO A 39 -1.30 -8.34 -2.82
CA PRO A 39 0.02 -8.97 -2.84
C PRO A 39 1.00 -8.36 -3.86
N LEU A 40 0.53 -7.47 -4.73
CA LEU A 40 1.40 -6.76 -5.69
C LEU A 40 2.22 -5.67 -5.00
N LEU A 41 1.80 -5.21 -3.81
CA LEU A 41 2.56 -4.25 -3.01
C LEU A 41 3.64 -4.98 -2.22
N THR A 42 4.86 -4.97 -2.73
CA THR A 42 5.99 -5.71 -2.16
C THR A 42 6.87 -4.85 -1.25
N GLU A 43 7.00 -3.56 -1.53
CA GLU A 43 7.83 -2.63 -0.77
C GLU A 43 7.14 -1.26 -0.67
N VAL A 44 7.28 -0.62 0.50
CA VAL A 44 6.72 0.72 0.77
C VAL A 44 7.68 1.51 1.64
N SER A 45 7.96 2.75 1.20
CA SER A 45 8.66 3.76 1.98
C SER A 45 7.83 5.05 2.03
N PRO A 46 8.00 5.91 3.05
CA PRO A 46 8.90 5.75 4.20
C PRO A 46 8.38 4.74 5.24
N GLU A 47 9.24 4.37 6.20
CA GLU A 47 8.99 3.32 7.20
C GLU A 47 7.66 3.51 7.95
N GLN A 48 7.30 4.76 8.27
CA GLN A 48 6.05 5.06 8.98
C GLN A 48 4.81 4.62 8.20
N VAL A 49 4.84 4.65 6.87
CA VAL A 49 3.73 4.14 6.04
C VAL A 49 3.67 2.63 6.12
N ARG A 50 4.81 1.96 5.95
CA ARG A 50 4.93 0.50 6.07
C ARG A 50 4.40 -0.01 7.41
N THR A 51 4.75 0.64 8.52
CA THR A 51 4.27 0.26 9.86
C THR A 51 2.74 0.32 9.97
N ARG A 52 2.10 1.35 9.41
CA ARG A 52 0.63 1.46 9.43
C ARG A 52 -0.03 0.37 8.60
N LEU A 53 0.51 0.04 7.43
CA LEU A 53 -0.04 -1.03 6.58
C LEU A 53 0.05 -2.39 7.28
N LEU A 54 1.19 -2.70 7.89
CA LEU A 54 1.37 -3.94 8.66
C LEU A 54 0.38 -4.03 9.84
N SER A 55 0.12 -2.93 10.54
CA SER A 55 -0.86 -2.89 11.63
C SER A 55 -2.29 -3.21 11.15
N HIS A 56 -2.69 -2.68 9.99
CA HIS A 56 -3.98 -3.00 9.38
C HIS A 56 -4.06 -4.49 8.99
N LEU A 57 -3.02 -5.03 8.35
CA LEU A 57 -2.98 -6.43 7.94
C LEU A 57 -3.08 -7.40 9.13
N GLU A 58 -2.36 -7.13 10.22
CA GLU A 58 -2.46 -7.94 11.44
C GLU A 58 -3.86 -7.85 12.07
N THR A 59 -4.47 -6.65 12.06
CA THR A 59 -5.85 -6.48 12.52
C THR A 59 -6.85 -7.26 11.68
N MET A 60 -6.71 -7.20 10.34
CA MET A 60 -7.55 -7.96 9.41
C MET A 60 -7.38 -9.47 9.63
N LYS A 61 -6.14 -9.94 9.70
CA LYS A 61 -5.82 -11.35 9.97
C LYS A 61 -6.42 -11.81 11.29
N LYS A 62 -6.32 -11.00 12.35
CA LYS A 62 -6.94 -11.32 13.65
C LYS A 62 -8.46 -11.43 13.51
N ASN A 63 -9.10 -10.47 12.85
CA ASN A 63 -10.56 -10.45 12.69
C ASN A 63 -11.07 -11.64 11.86
N LEU A 64 -10.38 -12.02 10.79
CA LEU A 64 -10.77 -13.14 9.92
C LEU A 64 -10.55 -14.51 10.59
N ASN A 65 -9.62 -14.59 11.54
CA ASN A 65 -9.35 -15.81 12.31
C ASN A 65 -10.17 -15.87 13.62
N ASP A 66 -11.05 -14.90 13.89
CA ASP A 66 -11.90 -14.88 15.08
C ASP A 66 -13.25 -15.55 14.77
N PRO A 67 -13.47 -16.80 15.22
CA PRO A 67 -14.68 -17.55 14.89
C PRO A 67 -15.94 -17.05 15.62
N PHE A 68 -15.80 -16.07 16.52
CA PHE A 68 -16.91 -15.56 17.35
C PHE A 68 -17.29 -14.11 17.02
N LYS A 69 -16.70 -13.52 15.97
CA LYS A 69 -16.99 -12.15 15.54
C LYS A 69 -18.16 -12.16 14.55
N THR A 70 -19.39 -12.03 15.04
CA THR A 70 -20.60 -11.75 14.24
C THR A 70 -21.54 -10.85 15.00
#